data_AF-A0A7X9G043-F1
#
_entry.id   AF-A0A7X9G043-F1
#
_cell.length_a   1.000
_cell.length_b   1.000
_cell.length_c   1.000
_cell.angle_alpha   90.00
_cell.angle_beta   90.00
_cell.angle_gamma   90.00
#
_symmetry.space_group_name_H-M   'P 1'
#
loop_
_entity.id
_entity.type
_entity.pdbx_description
1 polymer ?
#
loop_
_entity_poly.entity_id
_entity_poly.type
_entity_poly.pdbx_seq_one_letter_code
_entity_poly.pdbx_strand_id
1 'polypeptide(L)'
;LPEMEMHTTAYWVSLPEGMPAMSQEELQNGLLGLSNVLANAAPIYLMCSPGDIRVVHQVRSTFTQRPTVYIYDNYPGGVGFSDKLYELHGELFETAAAMVEGCGCESGCPSCVGPLNEFTGTDDPKGLTLRLIKLIRQEA
;
A
#
# COMPACT_ATOMS: atom_id res chain seq x y z
N LEU A 1 11.42 -29.24 -2.79
CA LEU A 1 12.31 -28.48 -1.88
C LEU A 1 11.48 -28.01 -0.69
N PRO A 2 12.09 -27.81 0.50
CA PRO A 2 11.39 -27.21 1.64
C PRO A 2 11.00 -25.75 1.35
N GLU A 3 10.03 -25.25 2.11
CA GLU A 3 9.66 -23.83 2.10
C GLU A 3 10.83 -22.98 2.62
N MET A 4 11.10 -21.86 1.96
CA MET A 4 12.14 -20.92 2.37
C MET A 4 11.48 -19.71 3.02
N GLU A 5 11.87 -19.42 4.26
CA GLU A 5 11.38 -18.29 5.04
C GLU A 5 12.48 -17.23 5.21
N MET A 6 12.09 -15.95 5.20
CA MET A 6 12.97 -14.83 5.51
C MET A 6 12.39 -14.03 6.66
N HIS A 7 13.04 -14.09 7.82
CA HIS A 7 12.70 -13.22 8.94
C HIS A 7 13.21 -11.81 8.68
N THR A 8 12.32 -10.81 8.75
CA THR A 8 12.61 -9.40 8.51
C THR A 8 11.65 -8.52 9.33
N THR A 9 11.89 -7.21 9.34
CA THR A 9 10.99 -6.22 9.92
C THR A 9 9.99 -5.72 8.88
N ALA A 10 8.82 -5.28 9.35
CA ALA A 10 7.78 -4.74 8.49
C ALA A 10 7.08 -3.55 9.16
N TYR A 11 6.79 -2.53 8.36
CA TYR A 11 5.76 -1.53 8.63
C TYR A 11 4.43 -2.04 8.08
N TRP A 12 3.32 -1.74 8.73
CA TRP A 12 2.00 -2.07 8.18
C TRP A 12 0.95 -1.03 8.55
N VAL A 13 -0.08 -0.95 7.71
CA VAL A 13 -1.27 -0.15 7.92
C VAL A 13 -2.52 -1.01 7.71
N SER A 14 -3.47 -0.92 8.62
CA SER A 14 -4.78 -1.59 8.48
C SER A 14 -5.86 -0.55 8.21
N LEU A 15 -6.89 -0.94 7.46
CA LEU A 15 -8.09 -0.11 7.33
C LEU A 15 -8.88 -0.06 8.64
N PRO A 16 -9.56 1.06 8.94
CA PRO A 16 -10.38 1.22 10.15
C PRO A 16 -11.55 0.25 10.19
N GLU A 17 -11.92 -0.22 11.39
CA GLU A 17 -13.09 -1.09 11.61
C GLU A 17 -14.42 -0.43 11.25
N GLY A 18 -14.50 0.91 11.32
CA GLY A 18 -15.70 1.69 11.03
C GLY A 18 -15.86 2.12 9.58
N MET A 19 -15.05 1.59 8.65
CA MET A 19 -15.14 2.00 7.25
C MET A 19 -16.49 1.61 6.62
N PRO A 20 -17.01 2.40 5.66
CA PRO A 20 -18.22 2.00 4.95
C PRO A 20 -18.02 0.67 4.22
N ALA A 21 -19.08 -0.11 4.08
CA ALA A 21 -19.03 -1.39 3.38
C ALA A 21 -18.49 -1.20 1.95
N MET A 22 -17.59 -2.11 1.56
CA MET A 22 -17.04 -2.22 0.21
C MET A 22 -17.19 -3.68 -0.23
N SER A 23 -17.39 -3.89 -1.52
CA SER A 23 -17.33 -5.23 -2.08
C SER A 23 -15.91 -5.80 -1.93
N GLN A 24 -15.79 -7.13 -1.98
CA GLN A 24 -14.48 -7.77 -1.94
C GLN A 24 -13.59 -7.34 -3.12
N GLU A 25 -14.20 -7.12 -4.29
CA GLU A 25 -13.52 -6.67 -5.50
C GLU A 25 -13.02 -5.22 -5.37
N GLU A 26 -13.88 -4.30 -4.92
CA GLU A 26 -13.50 -2.91 -4.66
C GLU A 26 -12.34 -2.83 -3.65
N LEU A 27 -12.38 -3.66 -2.61
CA LEU A 27 -11.35 -3.71 -1.59
C LEU A 27 -10.02 -4.26 -2.14
N GLN A 28 -10.07 -5.32 -2.95
CA GLN A 28 -8.89 -5.88 -3.61
C GLN A 28 -8.25 -4.85 -4.56
N ASN A 29 -9.06 -4.24 -5.44
CA ASN A 29 -8.61 -3.23 -6.38
C ASN A 29 -8.02 -2.01 -5.66
N GLY A 30 -8.68 -1.52 -4.61
CA GLY A 30 -8.17 -0.41 -3.81
C GLY A 30 -6.84 -0.73 -3.10
N LEU A 31 -6.71 -1.93 -2.52
CA LEU A 31 -5.49 -2.37 -1.84
C LEU A 31 -4.32 -2.59 -2.81
N LEU A 32 -4.59 -3.12 -4.01
CA LEU A 32 -3.61 -3.25 -5.08
C LEU A 32 -3.10 -1.88 -5.51
N GLY A 33 -4.03 -0.95 -5.78
CA GLY A 33 -3.69 0.42 -6.14
C GLY A 33 -2.89 1.14 -5.05
N LEU A 34 -3.29 0.98 -3.79
CA LEU A 34 -2.56 1.51 -2.65
C LEU A 34 -1.15 0.92 -2.54
N SER A 35 -1.01 -0.40 -2.76
CA SER A 35 0.28 -1.08 -2.71
C SER A 35 1.25 -0.55 -3.76
N ASN A 36 0.77 -0.34 -4.99
CA ASN A 36 1.56 0.22 -6.09
C ASN A 36 2.01 1.66 -5.81
N VAL A 37 1.12 2.50 -5.26
CA VAL A 37 1.48 3.87 -4.90
C VAL A 37 2.51 3.89 -3.77
N LEU A 38 2.31 3.09 -2.73
CA LEU A 38 3.24 3.02 -1.59
C LEU A 38 4.62 2.47 -1.99
N ALA A 39 4.68 1.52 -2.93
CA ALA A 39 5.94 1.02 -3.48
C ALA A 39 6.75 2.11 -4.20
N ASN A 40 6.08 3.12 -4.74
CA ASN A 40 6.72 4.28 -5.36
C ASN A 40 6.98 5.43 -4.38
N ALA A 41 6.09 5.63 -3.41
CA ALA A 41 6.18 6.73 -2.43
C ALA A 41 7.24 6.48 -1.35
N ALA A 42 7.31 5.26 -0.81
CA ALA A 42 8.22 4.94 0.29
C ALA A 42 9.71 5.16 -0.05
N PRO A 43 10.24 4.76 -1.22
CA PRO A 43 11.64 4.98 -1.57
C PRO A 43 12.06 6.46 -1.60
N ILE A 44 11.13 7.40 -1.85
CA ILE A 44 11.40 8.85 -1.85
C ILE A 44 11.92 9.30 -0.49
N TYR A 45 11.36 8.75 0.59
CA TYR A 45 11.72 9.10 1.96
C TYR A 45 12.84 8.23 2.54
N LEU A 46 12.90 6.96 2.12
CA LEU A 46 13.88 6.01 2.62
C LEU A 46 15.26 6.16 1.96
N MET A 47 15.34 6.91 0.85
CA MET A 47 16.54 7.01 0.02
C MET A 47 17.09 5.63 -0.38
N CYS A 48 16.19 4.67 -0.58
CA CYS A 48 16.49 3.30 -0.97
C CYS A 48 16.16 3.06 -2.44
N SER A 49 16.62 1.93 -2.98
CA SER A 49 16.14 1.46 -4.27
C SER A 49 14.74 0.85 -4.12
N PRO A 50 13.87 0.87 -5.15
CA PRO A 50 12.57 0.20 -5.09
C PRO A 50 12.64 -1.31 -4.80
N GLY A 51 13.79 -1.96 -5.04
CA GLY A 51 14.00 -3.38 -4.77
C GLY A 51 14.36 -3.71 -3.31
N ASP A 52 14.68 -2.69 -2.51
CA ASP A 52 15.12 -2.84 -1.12
C ASP A 52 13.94 -3.03 -0.16
N ILE A 53 12.73 -2.74 -0.62
CA ILE A 53 11.47 -2.95 0.10
C ILE A 53 10.52 -3.78 -0.75
N ARG A 54 9.55 -4.42 -0.09
CA ARG A 54 8.44 -5.10 -0.76
C ARG A 54 7.13 -4.64 -0.14
N VAL A 55 6.16 -4.35 -0.99
CA VAL A 55 4.81 -3.98 -0.58
C VAL A 55 3.86 -5.11 -0.92
N VAL A 56 3.11 -5.59 0.07
CA VAL A 56 2.13 -6.66 -0.10
C VAL A 56 0.84 -6.28 0.63
N HIS A 57 -0.30 -6.62 0.05
CA HIS A 57 -1.60 -6.40 0.70
C HIS A 57 -2.29 -7.72 1.02
N GLN A 58 -3.12 -7.68 2.05
CA GLN A 58 -3.97 -8.79 2.46
C GLN A 58 -5.37 -8.24 2.70
N VAL A 59 -6.36 -8.76 1.98
CA VAL A 59 -7.78 -8.41 2.16
C VAL A 59 -8.24 -8.70 3.58
N ARG A 60 -7.68 -9.76 4.19
CA ARG A 60 -7.82 -10.06 5.61
C ARG A 60 -6.51 -10.59 6.11
N SER A 61 -5.80 -9.77 6.89
CA SER A 61 -4.55 -10.18 7.50
C SER A 61 -4.78 -11.23 8.59
N THR A 62 -3.86 -12.18 8.69
CA THR A 62 -3.85 -13.18 9.78
C THR A 62 -3.53 -12.55 11.13
N PHE A 63 -2.78 -11.45 11.15
CA PHE A 63 -2.34 -10.77 12.38
C PHE A 63 -3.36 -9.76 12.88
N THR A 64 -3.87 -8.90 11.99
CA THR A 64 -4.78 -7.80 12.38
C THR A 64 -6.24 -8.18 12.20
N GLN A 65 -6.53 -9.26 11.47
CA GLN A 65 -7.89 -9.66 11.06
C GLN A 65 -8.62 -8.59 10.23
N ARG A 66 -7.88 -7.60 9.71
CA ARG A 66 -8.38 -6.46 8.93
C ARG A 66 -7.67 -6.39 7.57
N PRO A 67 -8.25 -5.69 6.57
CA PRO A 67 -7.55 -5.40 5.33
C PRO A 67 -6.30 -4.58 5.63
N THR A 68 -5.12 -5.06 5.21
CA THR A 68 -3.84 -4.53 5.67
C THR A 68 -2.82 -4.51 4.53
N VAL A 69 -2.04 -3.43 4.44
CA VAL A 69 -0.86 -3.33 3.57
C VAL A 69 0.39 -3.40 4.44
N TYR A 70 1.32 -4.26 4.05
CA TYR A 70 2.63 -4.44 4.67
C TYR A 70 3.72 -3.91 3.73
N ILE A 71 4.69 -3.20 4.30
CA ILE A 71 5.94 -2.82 3.66
C ILE A 71 7.07 -3.42 4.49
N TYR A 72 7.82 -4.34 3.92
CA TYR A 72 8.91 -5.01 4.64
C TYR A 72 10.25 -4.84 3.95
N ASP A 73 11.30 -4.86 4.76
CA ASP A 73 12.67 -4.74 4.30
C ASP A 73 13.05 -6.03 3.56
N ASN A 74 13.52 -5.93 2.32
CA ASN A 74 13.92 -7.08 1.49
C ASN A 74 15.34 -7.57 1.84
N TYR A 75 15.62 -7.64 3.14
CA TYR A 75 16.89 -8.01 3.73
C TYR A 75 16.67 -8.85 4.99
N PRO A 76 17.38 -9.97 5.18
CA PRO A 76 17.27 -10.76 6.41
C PRO A 76 17.58 -9.93 7.66
N GLY A 77 16.71 -9.99 8.65
CA GLY A 77 16.82 -9.25 9.91
C GLY A 77 16.34 -7.81 9.87
N GLY A 78 16.01 -7.27 8.70
CA GLY A 78 15.67 -5.85 8.53
C GLY A 78 16.88 -4.92 8.59
N VAL A 79 16.76 -3.75 7.97
CA VAL A 79 17.81 -2.71 7.95
C VAL A 79 17.31 -1.37 8.50
N GLY A 80 16.03 -1.30 8.91
CA GLY A 80 15.43 -0.15 9.59
C GLY A 80 14.52 0.70 8.71
N PHE A 81 14.17 0.26 7.49
CA PHE A 81 13.24 1.03 6.66
C PHE A 81 11.84 1.04 7.27
N SER A 82 11.41 -0.12 7.78
CA SER A 82 10.14 -0.29 8.47
C SER A 82 9.98 0.70 9.65
N ASP A 83 11.00 0.83 10.49
CA ASP A 83 10.99 1.78 11.61
C ASP A 83 10.87 3.23 11.11
N LYS A 84 11.59 3.56 10.04
CA LYS A 84 11.53 4.90 9.48
C LYS A 84 10.18 5.23 8.85
N LEU A 85 9.54 4.27 8.18
CA LEU A 85 8.19 4.43 7.65
C LEU A 85 7.14 4.60 8.75
N TYR A 86 7.34 3.97 9.91
CA TYR A 86 6.48 4.17 11.06
C TYR A 86 6.52 5.62 11.56
N GLU A 87 7.70 6.23 11.63
CA GLU A 87 7.84 7.66 11.98
C GLU A 87 7.24 8.59 10.93
N LEU A 88 7.35 8.24 9.65
CA LEU A 88 6.92 9.04 8.50
C LEU A 88 5.52 8.67 8.00
N HIS A 89 4.68 8.09 8.85
CA HIS A 89 3.36 7.59 8.47
C HIS A 89 2.53 8.67 7.76
N GLY A 90 2.42 9.87 8.36
CA GLY A 90 1.63 10.96 7.81
C GLY A 90 2.15 11.41 6.44
N GLU A 91 3.44 11.71 6.34
CA GLU A 91 4.10 12.17 5.13
C GLU A 91 4.01 11.15 3.99
N LEU A 92 4.10 9.86 4.32
CA LEU A 92 3.96 8.78 3.35
C LEU A 92 2.59 8.80 2.67
N PHE A 93 1.49 8.90 3.45
CA PHE A 93 0.14 8.93 2.89
C PHE A 93 -0.22 10.26 2.24
N GLU A 94 0.37 11.36 2.69
CA GLU A 94 0.25 12.65 2.00
C GLU A 94 0.88 12.61 0.63
N THR A 95 2.09 12.08 0.52
CA THR A 95 2.76 11.89 -0.77
C THR A 95 2.00 10.90 -1.65
N ALA A 96 1.53 9.79 -1.09
CA ALA A 96 0.71 8.83 -1.84
C ALA A 96 -0.55 9.49 -2.42
N ALA A 97 -1.27 10.30 -1.63
CA ALA A 97 -2.42 11.05 -2.12
C ALA A 97 -2.03 12.02 -3.25
N ALA A 98 -0.98 12.82 -3.04
CA ALA A 98 -0.52 13.80 -4.02
C ALA A 98 -0.09 13.14 -5.36
N MET A 99 0.55 11.97 -5.30
CA MET A 99 0.94 11.20 -6.50
C MET A 99 -0.27 10.75 -7.31
N VAL A 100 -1.32 10.27 -6.63
CA VAL A 100 -2.53 9.80 -7.32
C VAL A 100 -3.36 10.97 -7.85
N GLU A 101 -3.54 12.03 -7.06
CA GLU A 101 -4.30 13.23 -7.44
C GLU A 101 -3.60 14.01 -8.57
N GLY A 102 -2.28 14.11 -8.53
CA GLY A 102 -1.47 14.79 -9.55
C GLY A 102 -1.28 14.00 -10.85
N CYS A 103 -1.64 12.71 -10.88
CA CYS A 103 -1.51 11.89 -12.07
C CYS A 103 -2.60 12.21 -13.10
N GLY A 104 -2.22 12.47 -14.36
CA GLY A 104 -3.15 12.76 -15.45
C GLY A 104 -3.88 11.56 -16.06
N CYS A 105 -3.75 10.35 -15.50
CA CYS A 105 -4.47 9.18 -15.99
C CYS A 105 -5.96 9.20 -15.59
N GLU A 106 -6.81 8.54 -16.38
CA GLU A 106 -8.25 8.44 -16.12
C GLU A 106 -8.55 7.49 -14.95
N SER A 107 -8.06 6.25 -15.01
CA SER A 107 -8.40 5.21 -14.02
C SER A 107 -7.19 4.48 -13.43
N GLY A 108 -6.01 4.59 -14.05
CA GLY A 108 -4.78 3.99 -13.53
C GLY A 108 -3.65 3.93 -14.56
N CYS A 109 -2.41 4.02 -14.09
CA CYS A 109 -1.21 3.79 -14.89
C CYS A 109 -0.04 3.30 -14.03
N PRO A 110 1.04 2.73 -14.62
CA PRO A 110 2.20 2.23 -13.87
C PRO A 110 2.87 3.27 -12.95
N SER A 111 2.68 4.56 -13.22
CA SER A 111 3.28 5.65 -12.43
C SER A 111 2.46 6.07 -11.20
N CYS A 112 1.24 5.54 -11.03
CA CYS A 112 0.39 5.83 -9.87
C CYS A 112 -0.12 4.55 -9.21
N VAL A 113 -1.40 4.20 -9.41
CA VAL A 113 -2.05 3.02 -8.83
C VAL A 113 -1.72 1.72 -9.56
N GLY A 114 -1.12 1.79 -10.75
CA GLY A 114 -0.73 0.60 -11.53
C GLY A 114 -1.46 0.46 -12.87
N PRO A 115 -1.05 -0.49 -13.71
CA PRO A 115 -1.65 -0.78 -15.01
C PRO A 115 -3.10 -1.26 -14.90
N LEU A 116 -3.99 -0.78 -15.78
CA LEU A 116 -5.43 -1.13 -15.72
C LEU A 116 -5.72 -2.63 -15.87
N ASN A 117 -4.87 -3.39 -16.57
CA ASN A 117 -5.05 -4.82 -16.79
C ASN A 117 -4.73 -5.69 -15.56
N GLU A 118 -4.24 -5.10 -14.48
CA GLU A 118 -4.05 -5.79 -13.19
C GLU A 118 -5.29 -5.73 -12.30
N PHE A 119 -6.25 -4.89 -12.65
CA PHE A 119 -7.51 -4.73 -11.90
C PHE A 119 -8.62 -5.55 -12.54
N THR A 120 -9.59 -5.95 -11.72
CA THR A 120 -10.78 -6.67 -12.17
C THR A 120 -12.01 -5.76 -12.17
N GLY A 121 -13.01 -6.12 -12.96
CA GLY A 121 -14.30 -5.43 -12.96
C GLY A 121 -14.31 -4.11 -13.71
N THR A 122 -15.26 -3.25 -13.36
CA THR A 122 -15.48 -1.94 -13.98
C THR A 122 -15.26 -0.79 -13.00
N ASP A 123 -14.66 -1.09 -11.86
CA ASP A 123 -14.40 -0.09 -10.82
C ASP A 123 -13.39 0.95 -11.30
N ASP A 124 -13.33 2.09 -10.61
CA ASP A 124 -12.28 3.09 -10.77
C ASP A 124 -11.16 2.85 -9.73
N PRO A 125 -10.03 2.20 -10.10
CA PRO A 125 -8.96 1.89 -9.15
C PRO A 125 -8.35 3.13 -8.52
N LYS A 126 -8.29 4.23 -9.29
CA LYS A 126 -7.77 5.52 -8.83
C LYS A 126 -8.65 6.08 -7.72
N GLY A 127 -9.95 6.13 -7.94
CA GLY A 127 -10.94 6.57 -6.96
C GLY A 127 -10.97 5.70 -5.71
N LEU A 128 -10.92 4.37 -5.87
CA LEU A 128 -10.84 3.42 -4.76
C LEU A 128 -9.58 3.63 -3.91
N THR A 129 -8.42 3.80 -4.55
CA THR A 129 -7.15 4.05 -3.85
C THR A 129 -7.21 5.34 -3.03
N LEU A 130 -7.70 6.44 -3.62
CA LEU A 130 -7.86 7.71 -2.91
C LEU A 130 -8.82 7.60 -1.73
N ARG A 131 -9.89 6.81 -1.87
CA ARG A 131 -10.83 6.56 -0.78
C ARG A 131 -10.14 5.84 0.38
N LEU A 132 -9.32 4.83 0.12
CA LEU A 132 -8.57 4.12 1.16
C LEU A 132 -7.55 5.03 1.85
N ILE A 133 -6.79 5.83 1.09
CA ILE A 133 -5.83 6.79 1.67
C ILE A 133 -6.54 7.78 2.60
N LYS A 134 -7.72 8.28 2.22
CA LYS A 134 -8.52 9.18 3.06
C LYS A 134 -8.97 8.52 4.37
N LEU A 135 -9.41 7.26 4.31
CA LEU A 135 -9.82 6.50 5.50
C LEU A 135 -8.65 6.30 6.47
N ILE A 136 -7.48 5.94 5.96
CA ILE A 136 -6.26 5.75 6.77
C ILE A 136 -5.85 7.05 7.46
N ARG A 137 -5.84 8.17 6.74
CA ARG A 137 -5.44 9.48 7.27
C ARG A 137 -6.39 10.05 8.33
N GLN A 138 -7.62 9.56 8.42
CA GLN A 138 -8.61 10.01 9.41
C GLN A 138 -8.46 9.30 10.77
N GLU A 139 -7.69 8.21 10.83
CA GLU A 139 -7.46 7.41 12.04
C GLU A 139 -6.13 7.77 12.74
N ALA A 140 -5.29 8.61 12.10
CA ALA A 140 -3.97 9.02 12.57
C ALA A 140 -3.99 10.30 13.44
#